data_AF-A0A9C6DXB8-F1
#
_entry.id   AF-A0A9C6DXB8-F1
#
_cell.length_a   1.000
_cell.length_b   1.000
_cell.length_c   1.000
_cell.angle_alpha   90.00
_cell.angle_beta   90.00
_cell.angle_gamma   90.00
#
_symmetry.space_group_name_H-M   'P 1'
#
loop_
_entity.id
_entity.type
_entity.pdbx_description
1 polymer ?
#
loop_
_entity_poly.entity_id
_entity_poly.type
_entity_poly.pdbx_seq_one_letter_code
_entity_poly.pdbx_strand_id
1 'polypeptide(L)'
;MHSKDMQEEDSPSWYNPYEANHVFLMTVKWYHKDIKPEPIGIITPFIKQVEHLRDLFVDADVAKIGTVEKFQGHTYFTYFITFVKLH
;
A
#
# COMPACT_ATOMS: atom_id res chain seq x y z
N MET A 1 -6.35 -18.17 -9.38
CA MET A 1 -6.54 -17.05 -10.33
C MET A 1 -5.23 -16.28 -10.31
N HIS A 2 -4.42 -16.35 -11.38
CA HIS A 2 -3.09 -15.74 -11.38
C HIS A 2 -3.23 -14.21 -11.42
N SER A 3 -2.54 -13.52 -10.52
CA SER A 3 -2.50 -12.06 -10.50
C SER A 3 -1.84 -11.55 -11.78
N LYS A 4 -2.47 -10.58 -12.45
CA LYS A 4 -1.89 -9.92 -13.61
C LYS A 4 -1.46 -8.53 -13.16
N ASP A 5 -0.16 -8.30 -13.12
CA ASP A 5 0.38 -6.97 -12.88
C ASP A 5 -0.09 -6.05 -14.01
N MET A 6 -0.32 -4.79 -13.66
CA MET A 6 -0.76 -3.76 -14.59
C MET A 6 0.38 -2.78 -14.82
N GLN A 7 0.60 -2.44 -16.08
CA GLN A 7 1.48 -1.36 -16.52
C GLN A 7 0.63 -0.38 -17.31
N GLU A 8 0.64 0.88 -16.91
CA GLU A 8 0.02 1.97 -17.67
C GLU A 8 0.95 2.36 -18.83
N GLU A 9 0.39 2.76 -19.97
CA GLU A 9 1.18 3.11 -21.17
C GLU A 9 2.18 4.25 -20.92
N ASP A 10 1.91 5.10 -19.91
CA ASP A 10 2.68 6.30 -19.58
C ASP A 10 3.74 6.06 -18.49
N SER A 11 3.92 4.83 -18.00
CA SER A 11 4.85 4.53 -16.91
C SER A 11 5.64 3.23 -17.06
N PRO A 12 6.96 3.23 -16.78
CA PRO A 12 7.76 2.01 -16.72
C PRO A 12 7.49 1.17 -15.46
N SER A 13 6.68 1.64 -14.52
CA SER A 13 6.43 0.97 -13.24
C SER A 13 5.16 0.13 -13.30
N TRP A 14 5.26 -1.11 -12.83
CA TRP A 14 4.14 -2.02 -12.65
C TRP A 14 3.47 -1.79 -11.29
N TYR A 15 2.20 -2.13 -11.20
CA TYR A 15 1.47 -2.24 -9.93
C TYR A 15 0.60 -3.49 -9.94
N ASN A 16 0.27 -3.98 -8.75
CA ASN A 16 -0.56 -5.15 -8.56
C ASN A 16 -1.87 -4.74 -7.87
N PRO A 17 -2.97 -4.57 -8.63
CA PRO A 17 -4.26 -4.15 -8.08
C PRO A 17 -4.88 -5.19 -7.13
N TYR A 18 -4.56 -6.47 -7.31
CA TYR A 18 -5.07 -7.51 -6.43
C TYR A 18 -4.41 -7.43 -5.04
N GLU A 19 -3.09 -7.25 -5.00
CA GLU A 19 -2.35 -7.02 -3.76
C GLU A 19 -2.80 -5.73 -3.09
N ALA A 20 -2.95 -4.64 -3.85
CA ALA A 20 -3.41 -3.36 -3.33
C ALA A 20 -4.80 -3.46 -2.67
N ASN A 21 -5.76 -4.13 -3.34
CA ASN A 21 -7.07 -4.40 -2.77
C ASN A 21 -7.01 -5.30 -1.53
N HIS A 22 -6.14 -6.31 -1.53
CA HIS A 22 -5.98 -7.19 -0.37
C HIS A 22 -5.49 -6.39 0.85
N VAL A 23 -4.47 -5.54 0.65
CA VAL A 23 -3.93 -4.66 1.69
C VAL A 23 -5.00 -3.70 2.20
N PHE A 24 -5.77 -3.08 1.29
CA PHE A 24 -6.90 -2.23 1.66
C PHE A 24 -7.91 -2.94 2.56
N LEU A 25 -8.37 -4.13 2.16
CA LEU A 25 -9.32 -4.92 2.93
C LEU A 25 -8.76 -5.36 4.29
N MET A 26 -7.47 -5.68 4.39
CA MET A 26 -6.83 -6.00 5.67
C MET A 26 -6.78 -4.78 6.59
N THR A 27 -6.38 -3.61 6.08
CA THR A 27 -6.32 -2.38 6.85
C THR A 27 -7.70 -1.98 7.38
N VAL A 28 -8.74 -2.05 6.55
CA VAL A 28 -10.14 -1.80 6.97
C VAL A 28 -10.56 -2.77 8.08
N LYS A 29 -10.28 -4.07 7.92
CA LYS A 29 -10.60 -5.08 8.95
C LYS A 29 -9.89 -4.83 10.28
N TRP A 30 -8.67 -4.29 10.26
CA TRP A 30 -7.90 -3.98 11.47
C TRP A 30 -8.42 -2.72 12.14
N TYR A 31 -8.75 -1.69 11.34
CA TYR A 31 -9.40 -0.48 11.82
C TYR A 31 -10.70 -0.78 12.57
N HIS A 32 -11.55 -1.67 12.02
CA HIS A 32 -12.79 -2.11 12.69
C HIS A 32 -12.59 -2.90 14.00
N LYS A 33 -11.37 -3.33 14.32
CA LYS A 33 -11.05 -4.04 15.56
C LYS A 33 -10.51 -3.10 16.66
N ASP A 34 -10.76 -1.79 16.55
CA ASP A 34 -10.25 -0.74 17.44
C ASP A 34 -8.71 -0.68 17.52
N ILE A 35 -8.02 -1.23 16.52
CA ILE A 35 -6.60 -0.91 16.31
C ILE A 35 -6.59 0.53 15.82
N LYS A 36 -6.10 1.45 16.66
CA LYS A 36 -5.99 2.86 16.30
C LYS A 36 -5.33 3.00 14.91
N PRO A 37 -5.78 3.93 14.06
CA PRO A 37 -5.23 4.15 12.71
C PRO A 37 -3.83 4.78 12.72
N GLU A 38 -3.48 5.53 13.78
CA GLU A 38 -2.22 6.27 13.85
C GLU A 38 -0.91 5.46 13.74
N PRO A 39 -0.83 4.14 14.05
CA PRO A 39 0.35 3.35 13.79
C PRO A 39 0.34 2.66 12.41
N ILE A 40 -0.67 2.70 11.55
CA ILE A 40 -0.61 1.88 10.32
C ILE A 40 0.26 2.54 9.24
N GLY A 41 1.38 1.91 8.89
CA GLY A 41 2.22 2.28 7.75
C GLY A 41 2.19 1.20 6.68
N ILE A 42 1.86 1.55 5.44
CA ILE A 42 1.92 0.67 4.27
C ILE A 42 3.12 1.09 3.42
N ILE A 43 4.07 0.18 3.25
CA ILE A 43 5.33 0.42 2.55
C ILE A 43 5.46 -0.49 1.33
N THR A 44 5.78 0.11 0.18
CA THR A 44 6.09 -0.60 -1.07
C THR A 44 7.24 0.09 -1.81
N PRO A 45 8.18 -0.64 -2.43
CA PRO A 45 9.28 0.00 -3.14
C PRO A 45 8.88 0.58 -4.51
N PHE A 46 7.63 0.43 -4.95
CA PHE A 46 7.18 0.88 -6.28
C PHE A 46 6.25 2.08 -6.21
N ILE A 47 6.60 3.13 -6.93
CA ILE A 47 5.85 4.40 -6.95
C ILE A 47 4.42 4.18 -7.46
N LYS A 48 4.21 3.41 -8.52
CA LYS A 48 2.85 3.13 -9.03
C LYS A 48 1.97 2.35 -8.04
N GLN A 49 2.57 1.46 -7.25
CA GLN A 49 1.85 0.80 -6.17
C GLN A 49 1.45 1.79 -5.07
N VAL A 50 2.31 2.77 -4.75
CA VAL A 50 1.97 3.87 -3.82
C VAL A 50 0.79 4.70 -4.33
N GLU A 51 0.80 5.07 -5.60
CA GLU A 51 -0.28 5.84 -6.24
C GLU A 51 -1.59 5.08 -6.17
N HIS A 52 -1.61 3.84 -6.65
CA HIS A 52 -2.82 3.01 -6.65
C HIS A 52 -3.35 2.73 -5.25
N LEU A 53 -2.47 2.48 -4.27
CA LEU A 53 -2.88 2.37 -2.87
C LEU A 53 -3.50 3.67 -2.37
N ARG A 54 -2.92 4.84 -2.65
CA ARG A 54 -3.51 6.13 -2.23
C ARG A 54 -4.89 6.37 -2.82
N ASP A 55 -5.11 5.95 -4.07
CA ASP A 55 -6.44 6.04 -4.68
C ASP A 55 -7.46 5.15 -3.96
N LEU A 56 -7.07 3.93 -3.58
CA LEU A 56 -7.94 3.03 -2.78
C LEU A 56 -8.26 3.59 -1.39
N PHE A 57 -7.33 4.35 -0.80
CA PHE A 57 -7.45 4.96 0.53
C PHE A 57 -7.88 6.43 0.48
N VAL A 58 -8.35 6.97 -0.66
CA VAL A 58 -8.57 8.41 -0.86
C VAL A 58 -9.48 9.06 0.19
N ASP A 59 -10.52 8.34 0.64
CA ASP A 59 -11.49 8.82 1.62
C ASP A 59 -11.15 8.38 3.07
N ALA A 60 -10.02 7.70 3.27
CA ALA A 60 -9.69 7.03 4.52
C ALA A 60 -8.28 7.42 5.02
N ASP A 61 -8.21 8.33 6.00
CA ASP A 61 -6.96 8.67 6.71
C ASP A 61 -6.60 7.61 7.77
N VAL A 62 -6.60 6.34 7.33
CA VAL A 62 -6.43 5.16 8.21
C VAL A 62 -5.03 4.56 8.14
N ALA A 63 -4.20 5.00 7.19
CA ALA A 63 -2.83 4.52 7.02
C ALA A 63 -1.94 5.56 6.31
N LYS A 64 -0.66 5.61 6.71
CA LYS A 64 0.37 6.31 5.93
C LYS A 64 0.88 5.40 4.82
N ILE A 65 1.01 5.91 3.60
CA ILE A 65 1.37 5.12 2.40
C ILE A 65 2.55 5.77 1.67
N GLY A 66 3.58 4.98 1.37
CA GLY A 66 4.80 5.48 0.73
C GLY A 66 5.89 4.43 0.50
N THR A 67 7.02 4.89 -0.02
CA THR A 67 8.19 4.04 -0.28
C THR A 67 9.10 3.89 0.93
N VAL A 68 10.02 2.92 0.89
CA VAL A 68 10.98 2.67 1.98
C VAL A 68 11.73 3.96 2.35
N GLU A 69 12.14 4.75 1.37
CA GLU A 69 12.87 6.02 1.55
C GLU A 69 12.03 7.04 2.33
N LYS A 70 10.71 7.12 2.06
CA LYS A 70 9.81 8.03 2.78
C LYS A 70 9.60 7.65 4.24
N PHE A 71 9.80 6.39 4.57
CA PHE A 71 9.61 5.87 5.93
C PHE A 71 10.90 5.81 6.74
N GLN A 72 12.06 6.09 6.15
CA GLN A 72 13.31 6.19 6.91
C GLN A 72 13.20 7.28 7.99
N GLY A 73 13.75 7.01 9.18
CA GLY A 73 13.77 7.95 10.30
C GLY A 73 12.47 8.07 11.11
N HIS A 74 11.43 7.31 10.78
CA HIS A 74 10.18 7.28 11.56
C HIS A 74 10.08 5.99 12.39
N THR A 75 9.70 6.09 13.67
CA THR A 75 9.77 4.97 14.64
C THR A 75 8.43 4.48 15.20
N TYR A 76 7.28 4.95 14.69
CA TYR A 76 5.99 4.76 15.37
C TYR A 76 4.91 4.04 14.56
N PHE A 77 5.25 3.14 13.63
CA PHE A 77 4.25 2.45 12.81
C PHE A 77 4.26 0.91 12.96
N THR A 78 3.08 0.29 13.07
CA THR A 78 2.79 -1.08 12.63
C THR A 78 2.93 -1.13 11.10
N TYR A 79 4.01 -1.74 10.62
CA TYR A 79 4.33 -1.78 9.20
C TYR A 79 3.66 -2.97 8.49
N PHE A 80 2.90 -2.69 7.45
CA PHE A 80 2.64 -3.64 6.38
C PHE A 80 3.67 -3.41 5.27
N ILE A 81 4.52 -4.40 5.05
CA ILE A 81 5.46 -4.41 3.93
C ILE A 81 4.81 -5.24 2.83
N THR A 82 4.53 -4.60 1.70
CA THR A 82 3.95 -5.24 0.52
C THR A 82 5.06 -5.40 -0.52
N PHE A 83 5.19 -6.58 -1.11
CA PHE A 83 6.23 -6.88 -2.09
C PHE A 83 5.60 -7.06 -3.46
N VAL A 84 5.67 -6.03 -4.31
CA VAL A 84 5.54 -6.25 -5.74
C VAL A 84 6.87 -6.80 -6.25
N LYS A 85 6.89 -7.75 -7.17
CA LYS A 85 8.14 -8.19 -7.81
C LYS A 85 7.93 -8.45 -9.29
N LEU A 86 8.85 -7.85 -10.06
CA LEU A 86 8.93 -7.77 -11.51
C LEU A 86 8.79 -9.12 -12.22
N HIS A 87 8.00 -9.11 -13.29
CA HIS A 87 8.27 -9.90 -14.49
C HIS A 87 8.67 -8.97 -15.63
#